data_AF-A0AA40SE94-F1
#
_entry.id   AF-A0AA40SE94-F1
#
_cell.length_a   1.000
_cell.length_b   1.000
_cell.length_c   1.000
_cell.angle_alpha   90.00
_cell.angle_beta   90.00
_cell.angle_gamma   90.00
#
_symmetry.space_group_name_H-M   'P 1'
#
loop_
_entity.id
_entity.type
_entity.pdbx_description
1 polymer ?
#
loop_
_entity_poly.entity_id
_entity_poly.type
_entity_poly.pdbx_seq_one_letter_code
_entity_poly.pdbx_strand_id
1 'polypeptide(L)' 'MDARFSLQGERLAFIPDPSSNEMDYPVLYAEPHPVVLHALRAAADRPHLWRTLPTALPDQGGR' A
#
# COMPACT_ATOMS: atom_id res chain seq x y z
N MET A 1 4.32 -20.50 -11.27
CA MET A 1 4.29 -19.06 -11.54
C MET A 1 4.51 -18.88 -13.03
N ASP A 2 3.58 -18.27 -13.78
CA ASP A 2 3.75 -18.03 -15.23
C ASP A 2 4.36 -16.63 -15.47
N ALA A 3 5.48 -16.36 -14.77
CA ALA A 3 6.23 -15.13 -14.92
C ALA A 3 7.24 -15.32 -16.07
N ARG A 4 6.91 -14.79 -17.24
CA ARG A 4 7.81 -14.82 -18.42
C ARG A 4 8.48 -13.47 -18.55
N PHE A 5 9.82 -13.46 -18.54
CA PHE A 5 10.58 -12.27 -18.87
C PHE A 5 10.34 -11.90 -20.33
N SER A 6 9.93 -10.65 -20.56
CA SER A 6 9.78 -10.07 -21.89
C SER A 6 10.63 -8.81 -22.00
N LEU A 7 11.34 -8.68 -23.12
CA LEU A 7 12.08 -7.46 -23.46
C LEU A 7 11.15 -6.36 -24.02
N GLN A 8 9.88 -6.69 -24.32
CA GLN A 8 8.92 -5.75 -24.90
C GLN A 8 8.09 -5.00 -23.86
N GLY A 9 8.21 -5.36 -22.58
CA GLY A 9 7.50 -4.68 -21.49
C GLY A 9 7.17 -5.61 -20.33
N GLU A 10 6.82 -5.00 -19.20
CA GLU A 10 6.42 -5.70 -17.99
C GLU A 10 5.02 -6.30 -18.14
N ARG A 11 4.82 -7.50 -17.59
CA ARG A 11 3.54 -8.19 -17.51
C ARG A 11 3.36 -8.73 -16.10
N LEU A 12 2.14 -8.59 -15.55
CA LEU A 12 1.79 -9.21 -14.28
C LEU A 12 1.92 -10.74 -14.38
N ALA A 13 2.51 -11.33 -13.33
CA ALA A 13 2.66 -12.79 -13.24
C ALA A 13 1.33 -13.52 -12.97
N PHE A 14 0.28 -12.78 -12.59
CA PHE A 14 -1.05 -13.28 -12.26
C PHE A 14 -2.13 -12.30 -12.75
N ILE A 15 -3.33 -12.82 -13.02
CA ILE A 15 -4.50 -11.99 -13.31
C ILE A 15 -5.04 -11.48 -11.97
N PRO A 16 -5.22 -10.16 -11.78
CA PRO A 16 -5.80 -9.63 -10.56
C PRO A 16 -7.20 -10.20 -10.31
N ASP A 17 -7.54 -10.48 -9.05
CA ASP A 17 -8.90 -10.82 -8.62
C ASP A 17 -9.62 -9.58 -8.05
N PRO A 18 -10.55 -8.95 -8.81
CA PRO A 18 -11.28 -7.78 -8.34
C PRO A 18 -12.20 -8.09 -7.16
N SER A 19 -12.63 -9.35 -6.97
CA SER A 19 -13.46 -9.73 -5.83
C SER A 19 -12.69 -9.72 -4.50
N SER A 20 -11.37 -9.88 -4.58
CA SER A 20 -10.41 -9.72 -3.48
C SER A 20 -9.83 -8.30 -3.39
N ASN A 21 -10.39 -7.36 -4.15
CA ASN A 21 -9.96 -5.96 -4.22
C ASN A 21 -8.52 -5.78 -4.74
N GLU A 22 -8.05 -6.72 -5.56
CA GLU A 22 -6.79 -6.60 -6.32
C GLU A 22 -7.03 -5.69 -7.52
N MET A 23 -6.78 -4.39 -7.35
CA MET A 23 -6.97 -3.37 -8.37
C MET A 23 -5.92 -2.28 -8.22
N ASP A 24 -5.69 -1.55 -9.32
CA ASP A 24 -4.85 -0.36 -9.27
C ASP A 24 -5.57 0.75 -8.51
N TYR A 25 -4.90 1.30 -7.49
CA TYR A 25 -5.35 2.50 -6.82
C TYR A 25 -4.76 3.72 -7.53
N PRO A 26 -5.59 4.70 -7.94
CA PRO A 26 -5.13 5.84 -8.74
C PRO A 26 -4.20 6.78 -7.97
N VAL A 27 -4.18 6.69 -6.64
CA VAL A 27 -3.33 7.51 -5.77
C VAL A 27 -2.06 6.74 -5.45
N LEU A 28 -0.97 7.16 -6.08
CA LEU A 28 0.38 6.72 -5.74
C LEU A 28 1.03 7.78 -4.83
N TYR A 29 1.28 7.42 -3.57
CA TYR A 29 2.04 8.28 -2.66
C TYR A 29 3.52 8.17 -2.99
N ALA A 30 4.14 9.28 -3.42
CA ALA A 30 5.58 9.34 -3.67
C ALA A 30 6.40 9.05 -2.40
N GLU A 31 5.86 9.42 -1.24
CA GLU A 31 6.42 9.13 0.06
C GLU A 31 5.33 8.61 1.01
N PRO A 32 5.62 7.61 1.85
CA PRO A 32 4.67 7.12 2.83
C PRO A 32 4.35 8.17 3.89
N HIS A 33 3.07 8.30 4.25
CA HIS A 33 2.61 9.28 5.23
C HIS A 33 3.25 9.04 6.63
N PRO A 34 3.83 10.05 7.29
CA PRO A 34 4.63 9.87 8.51
C PRO A 34 3.82 9.35 9.68
N VAL A 35 2.53 9.71 9.79
CA VAL A 35 1.64 9.19 10.84
C VAL A 35 1.40 7.68 10.68
N VAL A 36 1.28 7.18 9.45
CA VAL A 36 1.15 5.74 9.18
C VAL A 36 2.43 5.03 9.57
N LEU A 37 3.58 5.57 9.15
CA LEU A 37 4.87 5.00 9.52
C LEU A 37 5.10 4.99 11.03
N HIS A 38 4.66 6.03 11.74
CA HIS A 38 4.78 6.10 13.19
C HIS A 38 3.97 4.99 13.88
N ALA A 39 2.70 4.82 13.48
CA ALA A 39 1.86 3.74 14.00
C ALA A 39 2.48 2.35 13.75
N LEU A 40 2.99 2.11 12.54
CA LEU A 40 3.66 0.84 12.19
C LEU A 40 4.92 0.59 13.01
N ARG A 41 5.75 1.61 13.25
CA ARG A 41 6.99 1.47 14.03
C ARG A 41 6.74 1.30 15.53
N ALA A 42 5.69 1.90 16.06
CA ALA A 42 5.36 1.85 17.49
C ALA A 42 4.63 0.55 17.89
N ALA A 43 3.98 -0.12 16.92
CA ALA A 43 3.19 -1.30 17.21
C ALA A 43 4.06 -2.54 17.46
N ALA A 44 3.99 -3.07 18.68
CA ALA A 44 4.60 -4.35 19.04
C ALA A 44 3.82 -5.55 18.45
N ASP A 45 2.53 -5.39 18.23
CA ASP A 45 1.64 -6.44 17.72
C ASP A 45 0.48 -5.88 16.89
N ARG A 46 -0.27 -6.79 16.25
CA ARG A 46 -1.41 -6.45 15.40
C ARG A 46 -2.55 -5.77 16.19
N PRO A 47 -2.97 -6.23 17.38
CA PRO A 47 -4.00 -5.55 18.16
C PRO A 47 -3.63 -4.10 18.52
N HIS A 48 -2.38 -3.84 18.90
CA HIS A 48 -1.91 -2.48 19.15
C HIS A 48 -1.96 -1.63 17.89
N LEU A 49 -1.45 -2.16 16.77
CA LEU A 49 -1.51 -1.48 15.48
C LEU A 49 -2.94 -1.07 15.10
N TRP A 50 -3.90 -1.99 15.25
CA TRP A 50 -5.30 -1.73 14.90
C TRP A 50 -5.93 -0.60 15.70
N ARG A 51 -5.46 -0.36 16.93
CA ARG A 51 -5.93 0.73 17.79
C ARG A 51 -5.30 2.07 17.45
N THR A 52 -4.09 2.08 16.89
CA THR A 52 -3.30 3.29 16.68
C THR A 52 -3.19 3.72 15.22
N LEU A 53 -3.60 2.87 14.27
CA LEU A 53 -3.62 3.19 12.85
C LEU A 53 -4.66 4.29 12.56
N PRO A 54 -4.30 5.36 11.84
CA PRO A 54 -5.23 6.44 11.51
C PRO A 54 -6.31 5.96 10.52
N THR A 55 -7.55 6.39 10.73
CA THR A 55 -8.67 6.13 9.81
C THR A 55 -8.81 7.20 8.72
N ALA A 56 -8.12 8.33 8.86
CA ALA A 56 -8.01 9.39 7.88
C ALA A 56 -6.60 9.99 7.94
N LEU A 57 -6.08 10.40 6.79
CA LEU A 57 -4.79 11.08 6.73
C LEU A 57 -5.01 12.59 6.86
N PRO A 58 -4.30 13.27 7.77
CA PRO A 58 -4.29 14.72 7.77
C PRO A 58 -3.66 15.23 6.47
N ASP A 59 -4.08 16.41 6.03
CA ASP A 59 -3.45 17.08 4.90
C ASP A 59 -1.98 17.32 5.24
N GLN A 60 -1.07 16.66 4.51
CA GLN A 60 0.34 17.00 4.55
C GLN A 60 0.51 18.20 3.64
N GLY A 61 0.26 19.40 4.18
CA GLY A 61 0.37 20.68 3.47
C GLY A 61 1.47 20.63 2.42
N GLY A 62 1.04 20.60 1.15
CA GLY A 62 1.92 20.51 0.00
C GLY A 62 2.86 21.70 0.03
N ARG A 63 4.16 21.40 -0.04
CA ARG A 63 5.15 22.41 -0.36
C ARG A 63 5.07 22.77 -1.84
#